data_AF-A0A7S2W9D9-F1
#
_entry.id   AF-A0A7S2W9D9-F1
#
_cell.length_a   1.000
_cell.length_b   1.000
_cell.length_c   1.000
_cell.angle_alpha   90.00
_cell.angle_beta   90.00
_cell.angle_gamma   90.00
#
_symmetry.space_group_name_H-M   'P 1'
#
loop_
_entity.id
_entity.type
_entity.pdbx_description
1 polymer ?
#
loop_
_entity_poly.entity_id
_entity_poly.type
_entity_poly.pdbx_seq_one_letter_code
_entity_poly.pdbx_strand_id
1 'polypeptide(L)'
;EGVEIAVRKQNKTELDNESKDEYVNTSQITGGMVVSALRSGIRTALLTRPVRLLEGHLRLTLHSNLSGLGPLYAVLSRRRGKVVSDNMVDGTDLLLIAATIPQVESFGFAPELLKKSSGEVTAPELVFSHWDMLDEDPFWIPTSLEEREDFGEIVMNGDLSTGIDNNALKYIRMVRGRKGLLVDSHKIVVAAEKQRTLSRKK
;
A
#
# COMPACT_ATOMS: atom_id res chain seq x y z
N GLU A 1 24.84 -44.16 -66.30
CA GLU A 1 23.48 -43.97 -65.75
C GLU A 1 23.37 -44.23 -64.24
N GLY A 2 23.95 -45.30 -63.67
CA GLY A 2 23.84 -45.58 -62.23
C GLY A 2 24.52 -44.59 -61.27
N VAL A 3 25.65 -43.99 -61.66
CA VAL A 3 26.41 -43.04 -60.82
C VAL A 3 25.70 -41.69 -60.71
N GLU A 4 25.05 -41.24 -61.78
CA GLU A 4 24.34 -39.97 -61.84
C GLU A 4 23.08 -39.97 -60.94
N ILE A 5 22.41 -41.12 -60.85
CA ILE A 5 21.24 -41.32 -59.97
C ILE A 5 21.67 -41.37 -58.49
N ALA A 6 22.85 -41.92 -58.18
CA ALA A 6 23.39 -41.98 -56.83
C ALA A 6 23.79 -40.59 -56.31
N VAL A 7 24.47 -39.78 -57.14
CA VAL A 7 24.82 -38.38 -56.81
C VAL A 7 23.57 -37.52 -56.66
N ARG A 8 22.55 -37.72 -57.51
CA ARG A 8 21.28 -36.99 -57.41
C ARG A 8 20.47 -37.37 -56.16
N LYS A 9 20.59 -38.62 -55.67
CA LYS A 9 20.01 -39.05 -54.39
C LYS A 9 20.79 -38.50 -53.20
N GLN A 10 22.13 -38.49 -53.24
CA GLN A 10 22.96 -37.93 -52.18
C GLN A 10 22.72 -36.42 -52.05
N ASN A 11 22.75 -35.67 -53.15
CA ASN A 11 22.46 -34.24 -53.15
C ASN A 11 21.04 -33.92 -52.67
N LYS A 12 20.04 -34.72 -53.03
CA LYS A 12 18.65 -34.53 -52.53
C LYS A 12 18.54 -34.82 -51.03
N THR A 13 19.28 -35.81 -50.52
CA THR A 13 19.31 -36.14 -49.09
C THR A 13 20.09 -35.10 -48.27
N GLU A 14 21.10 -34.46 -48.87
CA GLU A 14 21.87 -33.36 -48.28
C GLU A 14 21.05 -32.05 -48.25
N LEU A 15 20.34 -31.73 -49.35
CA LEU A 15 19.41 -30.58 -49.42
C LEU A 15 18.20 -30.73 -48.48
N ASP A 16 17.68 -31.95 -48.29
CA ASP A 16 16.60 -32.25 -47.33
C ASP A 16 17.10 -32.23 -45.86
N ASN A 17 18.42 -32.30 -45.64
CA ASN A 17 19.04 -32.21 -44.30
C ASN A 17 19.51 -30.80 -43.94
N GLU A 18 19.89 -29.96 -44.90
CA GLU A 18 20.14 -28.52 -44.68
C GLU A 18 18.84 -27.74 -44.44
N SER A 19 17.71 -28.19 -44.97
CA SER A 19 16.39 -27.61 -44.69
C SER A 19 15.86 -27.89 -43.27
N LYS A 20 16.61 -28.64 -42.46
CA LYS A 20 16.41 -28.80 -41.02
C LYS A 20 17.28 -27.82 -40.23
N ASP A 21 17.50 -26.64 -40.80
CA ASP A 21 17.91 -25.46 -40.05
C ASP A 21 17.14 -25.41 -38.74
N GLU A 22 17.91 -25.27 -37.67
CA GLU A 22 17.48 -25.21 -36.28
C GLU A 22 16.28 -24.27 -36.12
N TYR A 23 15.08 -24.82 -36.17
CA TYR A 23 14.01 -24.32 -35.34
C TYR A 23 14.45 -24.60 -33.91
N VAL A 24 15.26 -23.68 -33.35
CA VAL A 24 15.51 -23.57 -31.92
C VAL A 24 14.13 -23.68 -31.31
N ASN A 25 13.88 -24.84 -30.70
CA ASN A 25 12.59 -25.25 -30.21
C ASN A 25 12.21 -24.18 -29.19
N THR A 26 11.45 -23.18 -29.64
CA THR A 26 11.22 -21.96 -28.85
C THR A 26 10.55 -22.47 -27.61
N SER A 27 11.24 -22.33 -26.47
CA SER A 27 10.87 -22.90 -25.18
C SER A 27 9.36 -22.80 -25.05
N GLN A 28 8.64 -23.92 -25.10
CA GLN A 28 7.18 -23.90 -25.19
C GLN A 28 6.66 -23.00 -24.08
N ILE A 29 6.15 -21.82 -24.47
CA ILE A 29 5.69 -20.81 -23.53
C ILE A 29 4.53 -21.43 -22.77
N THR A 30 4.82 -21.88 -21.57
CA THR A 30 3.83 -22.57 -20.74
C THR A 30 2.92 -21.51 -20.13
N GLY A 31 1.63 -21.78 -20.00
CA GLY A 31 0.67 -20.82 -19.42
C GLY A 31 1.12 -20.25 -18.07
N GLY A 32 1.80 -21.06 -17.24
CA GLY A 32 2.39 -20.62 -15.97
C GLY A 32 3.49 -19.54 -16.11
N MET A 33 4.30 -19.59 -17.18
CA MET A 33 5.32 -18.58 -17.47
C MET A 33 4.68 -17.25 -17.88
N VAL A 34 3.60 -17.30 -18.68
CA VAL A 34 2.85 -16.10 -19.07
C VAL A 34 2.21 -15.44 -17.85
N VAL A 35 1.57 -16.23 -16.98
CA VAL A 35 0.91 -15.71 -15.79
C VAL A 35 1.92 -15.08 -14.82
N SER A 36 3.08 -15.71 -14.59
CA SER A 36 4.10 -15.17 -13.70
C SER A 36 4.76 -13.90 -14.25
N ALA A 37 5.04 -13.86 -15.55
CA ALA A 37 5.56 -12.69 -16.24
C ALA A 37 4.54 -11.54 -16.21
N LEU A 38 3.27 -11.81 -16.53
CA LEU A 38 2.21 -10.81 -16.52
C LEU A 38 1.97 -10.24 -15.13
N ARG A 39 1.88 -11.09 -14.10
CA ARG A 39 1.73 -10.65 -12.70
C ARG A 39 2.88 -9.72 -12.28
N SER A 40 4.10 -10.07 -12.66
CA SER A 40 5.29 -9.27 -12.33
C SER A 40 5.30 -7.96 -13.11
N GLY A 41 4.98 -7.99 -14.41
CA GLY A 41 4.92 -6.82 -15.29
C GLY A 41 3.83 -5.81 -14.87
N ILE A 42 2.64 -6.28 -14.50
CA ILE A 42 1.57 -5.40 -13.98
C ILE A 42 2.01 -4.78 -12.65
N ARG A 43 2.62 -5.57 -11.76
CA ARG A 43 3.10 -5.08 -10.46
C ARG A 43 4.15 -3.99 -10.64
N THR A 44 5.14 -4.19 -11.51
CA THR A 44 6.18 -3.19 -11.77
C THR A 44 5.59 -1.94 -12.43
N ALA A 45 4.71 -2.09 -13.41
CA ALA A 45 4.06 -0.97 -14.09
C ALA A 45 3.16 -0.13 -13.17
N LEU A 46 2.57 -0.71 -12.12
CA LEU A 46 1.84 0.05 -11.12
C LEU A 46 2.78 0.78 -10.15
N LEU A 47 3.88 0.15 -9.76
CA LEU A 47 4.86 0.73 -8.84
C LEU A 47 5.76 1.80 -9.47
N THR A 48 5.80 1.92 -10.80
CA THR A 48 6.50 3.03 -11.48
C THR A 48 5.76 4.36 -11.36
N ARG A 49 4.46 4.33 -11.05
CA ARG A 49 3.65 5.52 -10.75
C ARG A 49 3.59 5.74 -9.23
N PRO A 50 3.34 6.98 -8.76
CA PRO A 50 3.11 7.22 -7.35
C PRO A 50 1.85 6.47 -6.91
N VAL A 51 2.03 5.40 -6.14
CA VAL A 51 0.93 4.60 -5.59
C VAL A 51 0.45 5.24 -4.30
N ARG A 52 -0.87 5.35 -4.13
CA ARG A 52 -1.51 5.85 -2.91
C ARG A 52 -2.45 4.79 -2.35
N LEU A 53 -2.70 4.88 -1.04
CA LEU A 53 -3.68 4.02 -0.39
C LEU A 53 -5.07 4.64 -0.50
N LEU A 54 -6.05 3.78 -0.76
CA LEU A 54 -7.45 4.13 -0.73
C LEU A 54 -8.03 3.69 0.61
N GLU A 55 -8.55 4.63 1.39
CA GLU A 55 -9.15 4.36 2.70
C GLU A 55 -10.67 4.53 2.66
N GLY A 56 -11.38 3.65 3.36
CA GLY A 56 -12.81 3.76 3.53
C GLY A 56 -13.14 4.85 4.54
N HIS A 57 -14.07 5.74 4.19
CA HIS A 57 -14.57 6.77 5.08
C HIS A 57 -15.97 6.41 5.58
N LEU A 58 -16.16 6.59 6.89
CA LEU A 58 -17.45 6.49 7.55
C LEU A 58 -18.04 7.89 7.71
N ARG A 59 -19.30 8.06 7.34
CA ARG A 59 -20.10 9.21 7.76
C ARG A 59 -20.60 8.94 9.16
N LEU A 60 -20.46 9.96 10.01
CA LEU A 60 -20.94 9.94 11.38
C LEU A 60 -22.01 11.00 11.60
N THR A 61 -23.07 10.61 12.28
CA THR A 61 -24.19 11.47 12.68
C THR A 61 -24.35 11.38 14.19
N LEU A 62 -24.32 12.54 14.86
CA LEU A 62 -24.43 12.62 16.31
C LEU A 62 -25.04 13.94 16.75
N HIS A 63 -25.56 13.94 17.97
CA HIS A 63 -26.16 15.10 18.60
C HIS A 63 -25.29 15.55 19.77
N SER A 64 -25.12 16.86 19.94
CA SER A 64 -24.34 17.43 21.04
C SER A 64 -24.92 18.73 21.55
N ASN A 65 -24.80 18.98 22.86
CA ASN A 65 -24.96 20.30 23.44
C ASN A 65 -23.77 21.21 23.07
N LEU A 66 -23.95 22.53 23.17
CA LEU A 66 -22.88 23.50 22.91
C LEU A 66 -21.63 23.26 23.78
N SER A 67 -21.82 22.82 25.03
CA SER A 67 -20.75 22.47 25.96
C SER A 67 -19.90 21.26 25.51
N GLY A 68 -20.48 20.37 24.70
CA GLY A 68 -19.83 19.14 24.21
C GLY A 68 -19.02 19.30 22.91
N LEU A 69 -19.15 20.44 22.23
CA LEU A 69 -18.49 20.71 20.94
C LEU A 69 -16.96 20.71 21.03
N GLY A 70 -16.40 21.33 22.07
CA GLY A 70 -14.95 21.42 22.25
C GLY A 70 -14.28 20.04 22.29
N PRO A 71 -14.71 19.15 23.20
CA PRO A 71 -14.25 17.77 23.24
C PRO A 71 -14.48 17.01 21.92
N LEU A 72 -15.64 17.19 21.28
CA LEU A 72 -15.96 16.53 20.01
C LEU A 72 -14.96 16.90 18.90
N TYR A 73 -14.75 18.20 18.66
CA TYR A 73 -13.82 18.66 17.63
C TYR A 73 -12.37 18.26 17.94
N ALA A 74 -11.99 18.21 19.21
CA ALA A 74 -10.66 17.73 19.62
C ALA A 74 -10.46 16.23 19.33
N VAL A 75 -11.46 15.38 19.58
CA VAL A 75 -11.37 13.94 19.26
C VAL A 75 -11.44 13.71 17.76
N LEU A 76 -12.30 14.44 17.06
CA LEU A 76 -12.49 14.31 15.62
C LEU A 76 -11.23 14.73 14.85
N SER A 77 -10.65 15.88 15.17
CA SER A 77 -9.42 16.39 14.51
C SER A 77 -8.23 15.45 14.70
N ARG A 78 -8.04 14.93 15.92
CA ARG A 78 -6.97 13.96 16.21
C ARG A 78 -7.08 12.67 15.40
N ARG A 79 -8.30 12.28 15.00
CA ARG A 79 -8.60 11.09 14.20
C ARG A 79 -8.82 11.40 12.72
N ARG A 80 -8.35 12.55 12.23
CA ARG A 80 -8.45 13.02 10.84
C ARG A 80 -9.91 13.13 10.33
N GLY A 81 -10.85 13.37 11.23
CA GLY A 81 -12.24 13.57 10.85
C GLY A 81 -12.50 14.97 10.30
N LYS A 82 -13.38 15.05 9.30
CA LYS A 82 -13.79 16.29 8.62
C LYS A 82 -15.27 16.55 8.88
N VAL A 83 -15.62 17.77 9.30
CA VAL A 83 -17.01 18.15 9.57
C VAL A 83 -17.66 18.55 8.25
N VAL A 84 -18.83 17.98 7.96
CA VAL A 84 -19.58 18.25 6.73
C VAL A 84 -20.63 19.33 6.99
N SER A 85 -21.36 19.22 8.11
CA SER A 85 -22.37 20.20 8.51
C SER A 85 -22.56 20.19 10.01
N ASP A 86 -22.81 21.37 10.57
CA ASP A 86 -23.23 21.60 11.95
C ASP A 86 -24.51 22.43 11.92
N ASN A 87 -25.64 21.82 12.28
CA ASN A 87 -26.96 22.46 12.23
C ASN A 87 -27.63 22.36 13.60
N MET A 88 -28.25 23.45 14.06
CA MET A 88 -29.07 23.41 15.27
C MET A 88 -30.43 22.77 14.97
N VAL A 89 -30.91 21.94 15.89
CA VAL A 89 -32.21 21.29 15.75
C VAL A 89 -33.29 22.23 16.26
N ASP A 90 -34.18 22.67 15.38
CA ASP A 90 -35.25 23.61 15.70
C ASP A 90 -36.07 23.17 16.92
N GLY A 91 -36.23 24.08 17.88
CA GLY A 91 -36.98 23.84 19.11
C GLY A 91 -36.21 23.12 20.22
N THR A 92 -34.90 22.86 20.04
CA THR A 92 -34.03 22.31 21.09
C THR A 92 -32.66 23.00 21.11
N ASP A 93 -31.96 22.92 22.24
CA ASP A 93 -30.57 23.43 22.37
C ASP A 93 -29.52 22.42 21.87
N LEU A 94 -29.95 21.44 21.05
CA LEU A 94 -29.10 20.39 20.51
C LEU A 94 -28.62 20.72 19.10
N LEU A 95 -27.37 20.39 18.83
CA LEU A 95 -26.73 20.49 17.51
C LEU A 95 -26.65 19.10 16.88
N LEU A 96 -27.12 19.00 15.64
CA LEU A 96 -26.93 17.85 14.76
C LEU A 96 -25.65 18.05 13.94
N ILE A 97 -24.68 17.18 14.19
CA ILE A 97 -23.37 17.26 13.57
C ILE A 97 -23.20 16.06 12.65
N ALA A 98 -22.92 16.35 11.38
CA ALA A 98 -22.54 15.37 10.38
C ALA A 98 -21.07 15.55 10.02
N ALA A 99 -20.29 14.49 10.14
CA ALA A 99 -18.88 14.48 9.81
C ALA A 99 -18.47 13.18 9.10
N THR A 100 -17.25 13.14 8.57
CA THR A 100 -16.64 11.95 7.98
C THR A 100 -15.34 11.63 8.70
N ILE A 101 -15.08 10.35 8.93
CA ILE A 101 -13.86 9.86 9.61
C ILE A 101 -13.31 8.65 8.86
N PRO A 102 -11.97 8.49 8.75
CA PRO A 102 -11.38 7.28 8.21
C PRO A 102 -11.76 6.05 9.04
N GLN A 103 -12.11 4.95 8.39
CA GLN A 103 -12.54 3.71 9.05
C GLN A 103 -11.44 3.11 9.95
N VAL A 104 -10.17 3.28 9.58
CA VAL A 104 -9.05 2.78 10.40
C VAL A 104 -8.94 3.57 11.72
N GLU A 105 -9.27 4.85 11.70
CA GLU A 105 -9.24 5.73 12.87
C GLU A 105 -10.56 5.75 13.65
N SER A 106 -11.63 5.12 13.16
CA SER A 106 -12.91 5.08 13.87
C SER A 106 -12.97 4.07 15.01
N PHE A 107 -12.03 3.11 15.06
CA PHE A 107 -11.98 2.11 16.13
C PHE A 107 -11.74 2.78 17.49
N GLY A 108 -12.63 2.52 18.44
CA GLY A 108 -12.60 3.13 19.77
C GLY A 108 -13.01 4.61 19.81
N PHE A 109 -13.55 5.17 18.73
CA PHE A 109 -14.02 6.56 18.68
C PHE A 109 -15.16 6.83 19.65
N ALA A 110 -16.25 6.06 19.57
CA ALA A 110 -17.44 6.23 20.41
C ALA A 110 -17.14 6.25 21.93
N PRO A 111 -16.44 5.25 22.51
CA PRO A 111 -16.16 5.26 23.95
C PRO A 111 -15.21 6.38 24.37
N GLU A 112 -14.25 6.76 23.50
CA GLU A 112 -13.37 7.89 23.80
C GLU A 112 -14.12 9.22 23.81
N LEU A 113 -14.98 9.44 22.81
CA LEU A 113 -15.80 10.63 22.69
C LEU A 113 -16.67 10.80 23.93
N LEU A 114 -17.43 9.75 24.29
CA LEU A 114 -18.30 9.75 25.47
C LEU A 114 -17.55 10.05 26.77
N LYS A 115 -16.35 9.48 26.93
CA LYS A 115 -15.51 9.71 28.11
C LYS A 115 -15.01 11.15 28.18
N LYS A 116 -14.59 11.74 27.06
CA LYS A 116 -14.06 13.11 27.00
C LYS A 116 -15.14 14.18 27.07
N SER A 117 -16.34 13.88 26.60
CA SER A 117 -17.48 14.78 26.65
C SER A 117 -18.32 14.62 27.91
N SER A 118 -17.92 13.77 28.87
CA SER A 118 -18.72 13.45 30.08
C SER A 118 -20.17 13.02 29.77
N GLY A 119 -20.40 12.43 28.59
CA GLY A 119 -21.75 12.04 28.14
C GLY A 119 -22.59 13.16 27.51
N GLU A 120 -22.08 14.39 27.36
CA GLU A 120 -22.79 15.52 26.70
C GLU A 120 -22.96 15.36 25.18
N VAL A 121 -22.31 14.35 24.61
CA VAL A 121 -22.37 14.01 23.19
C VAL A 121 -23.02 12.64 23.08
N THR A 122 -23.99 12.52 22.19
CA THR A 122 -24.68 11.24 21.93
C THR A 122 -23.73 10.25 21.28
N ALA A 123 -23.96 8.95 21.50
CA ALA A 123 -23.21 7.91 20.80
C ALA A 123 -23.32 8.10 19.28
N PRO A 124 -22.20 8.10 18.53
CA PRO A 124 -22.21 8.37 17.11
C PRO A 124 -22.77 7.18 16.33
N GLU A 125 -23.67 7.46 15.40
CA GLU A 125 -24.04 6.50 14.37
C GLU A 125 -22.97 6.53 13.27
N LEU A 126 -22.45 5.38 12.88
CA LEU A 126 -21.37 5.24 11.91
C LEU A 126 -21.84 4.42 10.72
N VAL A 127 -21.88 5.05 9.54
CA VAL A 127 -22.31 4.41 8.29
C VAL A 127 -21.23 4.59 7.22
N PHE A 128 -20.93 3.54 6.46
CA PHE A 128 -19.99 3.67 5.35
C PHE A 128 -20.49 4.69 4.32
N SER A 129 -19.60 5.57 3.86
CA SER A 129 -19.95 6.62 2.91
C SER A 129 -19.27 6.42 1.55
N HIS A 130 -17.94 6.45 1.52
CA HIS A 130 -17.18 6.43 0.27
C HIS A 130 -15.73 5.99 0.52
N TRP A 131 -14.99 5.85 -0.57
CA TRP A 131 -13.55 5.66 -0.56
C TRP A 131 -12.86 6.98 -0.85
N ASP A 132 -11.84 7.31 -0.08
CA ASP A 132 -11.02 8.50 -0.30
C ASP A 132 -9.55 8.11 -0.45
N MET A 133 -8.79 8.91 -1.18
CA MET A 133 -7.36 8.70 -1.34
C MET A 133 -6.61 9.33 -0.16
N LEU A 134 -5.75 8.54 0.47
CA LEU A 134 -4.84 9.05 1.48
C LEU A 134 -3.74 9.87 0.80
N ASP A 135 -3.62 11.14 1.17
CA ASP A 135 -2.63 12.08 0.61
C ASP A 135 -1.24 11.93 1.25
N GLU A 136 -0.81 10.68 1.42
CA GLU A 136 0.51 10.31 1.93
C GLU A 136 1.10 9.23 1.03
N ASP A 137 2.36 9.39 0.63
CA ASP A 137 3.07 8.37 -0.13
C ASP A 137 3.63 7.29 0.81
N PRO A 138 3.20 6.02 0.70
CA PRO A 138 3.72 4.97 1.55
C PRO A 138 5.21 4.63 1.34
N PHE A 139 5.82 5.04 0.22
CA PHE A 139 7.20 4.70 -0.15
C PHE A 139 8.11 5.93 -0.25
N TRP A 140 7.67 7.09 0.23
CA TRP A 140 8.50 8.29 0.23
C TRP A 140 9.69 8.15 1.19
N ILE A 141 10.87 8.51 0.70
CA ILE A 141 12.15 8.44 1.38
C ILE A 141 12.86 9.76 1.07
N PRO A 142 13.45 10.45 2.06
CA PRO A 142 14.11 11.71 1.83
C PRO A 142 15.44 11.42 1.12
N THR A 143 15.64 12.01 -0.06
CA THR A 143 16.81 11.71 -0.89
C THR A 143 17.83 12.84 -0.87
N SER A 144 17.35 14.08 -0.73
CA SER A 144 18.21 15.26 -0.65
C SER A 144 18.76 15.47 0.76
N LEU A 145 19.85 16.23 0.86
CA LEU A 145 20.45 16.59 2.14
C LEU A 145 19.53 17.51 2.94
N GLU A 146 18.92 18.49 2.27
CA GLU A 146 17.96 19.45 2.86
C GLU A 146 16.74 18.72 3.46
N GLU A 147 16.12 17.79 2.72
CA GLU A 147 14.99 17.00 3.25
C GLU A 147 15.39 16.16 4.48
N ARG A 148 16.64 15.70 4.57
CA ARG A 148 17.11 14.92 5.73
C ARG A 148 17.37 15.81 6.94
N GLU A 149 17.75 17.07 6.73
CA GLU A 149 17.87 18.04 7.81
C GLU A 149 16.50 18.39 8.39
N ASP A 150 15.50 18.58 7.53
CA ASP A 150 14.13 18.92 7.93
C ASP A 150 13.38 17.75 8.59
N PHE A 151 13.48 16.55 8.01
CA PHE A 151 12.70 15.38 8.42
C PHE A 151 13.51 14.36 9.26
N GLY A 152 14.74 14.72 9.62
CA GLY A 152 15.67 13.87 10.35
C GLY A 152 16.34 12.79 9.50
N GLU A 153 17.41 12.22 10.04
CA GLU A 153 18.08 11.10 9.38
C GLU A 153 17.23 9.83 9.41
N ILE A 154 17.31 9.06 8.32
CA ILE A 154 16.74 7.71 8.24
C ILE A 154 17.34 6.89 9.38
N VAL A 155 16.54 6.59 10.40
CA VAL A 155 16.98 5.77 11.52
C VAL A 155 17.30 4.38 10.95
N MET A 156 18.56 3.98 11.00
CA MET A 156 19.01 2.66 10.51
C MET A 156 18.38 1.48 11.27
N ASN A 157 17.61 1.76 12.33
CA ASN A 157 16.92 0.79 13.16
C ASN A 157 15.62 0.31 12.48
N GLY A 158 15.73 -0.34 11.32
CA GLY A 158 14.67 -1.18 10.72
C GLY A 158 13.39 -0.48 10.25
N ASP A 159 13.09 0.71 10.73
CA ASP A 159 11.98 1.53 10.29
C ASP A 159 12.48 2.46 9.20
N LEU A 160 12.33 2.03 7.96
CA LEU A 160 12.45 2.87 6.76
C LEU A 160 11.38 3.99 6.70
N SER A 161 10.84 4.41 7.84
CA SER A 161 10.07 5.65 7.91
C SER A 161 11.07 6.78 7.92
N THR A 162 10.95 7.68 6.94
CA THR A 162 11.16 9.12 7.13
C THR A 162 10.80 9.51 8.56
N GLY A 163 11.53 10.42 9.22
CA GLY A 163 11.22 10.84 10.60
C GLY A 163 9.84 11.50 10.80
N ILE A 164 8.93 11.37 9.82
CA ILE A 164 7.52 11.70 9.82
C ILE A 164 6.69 10.43 10.09
N ASP A 165 5.72 10.54 10.99
CA ASP A 165 4.69 9.52 11.21
C ASP A 165 3.80 9.34 9.96
N ASN A 166 4.23 8.46 9.05
CA ASN A 166 3.51 8.13 7.82
C ASN A 166 2.43 7.05 8.09
N ASN A 167 1.17 7.45 8.07
CA ASN A 167 0.02 6.59 8.30
C ASN A 167 -0.13 5.54 7.19
N ALA A 168 0.15 5.92 5.94
CA ALA A 168 0.06 5.01 4.81
C ALA A 168 1.00 3.81 4.99
N LEU A 169 2.26 4.07 5.33
CA LEU A 169 3.25 3.02 5.56
C LEU A 169 2.87 2.16 6.78
N LYS A 170 2.41 2.78 7.87
CA LYS A 170 1.90 2.07 9.06
C LYS A 170 0.79 1.08 8.70
N TYR A 171 -0.21 1.49 7.94
CA TYR A 171 -1.32 0.63 7.54
C TYR A 171 -0.86 -0.54 6.65
N ILE A 172 0.04 -0.30 5.69
CA ILE A 172 0.62 -1.37 4.85
C ILE A 172 1.35 -2.39 5.72
N ARG A 173 2.19 -1.94 6.67
CA ARG A 173 2.93 -2.84 7.57
C ARG A 173 1.99 -3.66 8.44
N MET A 174 0.95 -3.05 9.00
CA MET A 174 -0.07 -3.75 9.79
C MET A 174 -0.81 -4.83 8.98
N VAL A 175 -1.13 -4.57 7.71
CA VAL A 175 -1.78 -5.56 6.84
C VAL A 175 -0.80 -6.64 6.39
N ARG A 176 0.43 -6.28 6.04
CA ARG A 176 1.47 -7.24 5.61
C ARG A 176 1.86 -8.19 6.74
N GLY A 177 2.05 -7.68 7.96
CA GLY A 177 2.34 -8.50 9.14
C GLY A 177 1.23 -9.51 9.43
N ARG A 178 -0.03 -9.08 9.39
CA ARG A 178 -1.20 -9.99 9.53
C ARG A 178 -1.28 -11.03 8.42
N LYS A 179 -0.85 -10.69 7.20
CA LYS A 179 -0.79 -11.61 6.05
C LYS A 179 0.45 -12.52 6.06
N GLY A 180 1.36 -12.38 7.03
CA GLY A 180 2.63 -13.12 7.05
C GLY A 180 3.60 -12.73 5.92
N LEU A 181 3.41 -11.56 5.33
CA LEU A 181 4.31 -11.04 4.29
C LEU A 181 5.52 -10.37 4.95
N LEU A 182 6.66 -10.39 4.26
CA LEU A 182 7.86 -9.67 4.67
C LEU A 182 7.55 -8.19 4.91
N VAL A 183 7.95 -7.69 6.07
CA VAL A 183 7.90 -6.29 6.48
C VAL A 183 9.32 -5.85 6.81
N ASP A 184 9.73 -4.67 6.34
CA ASP A 184 11.10 -4.18 6.50
C ASP A 184 11.50 -4.03 7.98
N SER A 185 10.55 -3.69 8.85
CA SER A 185 10.76 -3.61 10.31
C SER A 185 11.07 -4.96 10.98
N HIS A 186 10.67 -6.08 10.39
CA HIS A 186 11.01 -7.42 10.89
C HIS A 186 12.35 -7.95 10.35
N LYS A 187 13.04 -7.18 9.51
CA LYS A 187 14.36 -7.54 9.01
C LYS A 187 15.38 -7.23 10.10
N ILE A 188 15.47 -8.13 11.08
CA ILE A 188 16.48 -8.04 12.14
C ILE A 188 17.84 -8.32 11.49
N VAL A 189 18.54 -7.27 11.08
CA VAL A 189 19.96 -7.38 10.72
C VAL A 189 20.74 -7.42 12.03
N VAL A 190 20.77 -8.60 12.68
CA VAL A 190 21.45 -8.82 13.96
C VAL A 190 22.95 -8.50 13.89
N ALA A 191 23.56 -8.56 12.70
CA ALA A 191 24.95 -8.17 12.47
C ALA A 191 25.21 -7.80 11.00
N ALA A 192 25.20 -6.50 10.68
CA ALA A 192 25.50 -6.00 9.33
C ALA A 192 26.92 -6.39 8.86
N GLU A 193 27.88 -6.54 9.80
CA GLU A 193 29.27 -6.93 9.50
C GLU A 193 29.39 -8.32 8.84
N LYS A 194 28.50 -9.27 9.17
CA LYS A 194 28.60 -10.66 8.67
C LYS A 194 28.07 -10.84 7.24
N GLN A 195 27.36 -9.87 6.68
CA GLN A 195 26.90 -9.93 5.28
C GLN A 195 27.99 -9.52 4.28
N ARG A 196 28.89 -8.60 4.65
CA ARG A 196 30.00 -8.16 3.78
C ARG A 196 31.03 -9.26 3.49
N THR A 197 31.20 -10.22 4.41
CA THR A 197 32.18 -11.31 4.26
C THR A 197 31.67 -12.49 3.43
N LEU A 198 30.35 -12.62 3.24
CA LEU A 198 29.74 -13.70 2.43
C LEU A 198 29.91 -13.48 0.92
N SER A 199 29.95 -12.24 0.43
CA SER A 199 30.11 -11.98 -1.02
C SER A 199 31.56 -12.03 -1.51
N ARG A 200 32.54 -12.14 -0.60
CA ARG A 200 33.98 -12.20 -0.94
C ARG A 200 34.52 -13.61 -1.21
N LYS A 201 33.69 -14.65 -1.04
CA LYS A 201 34.02 -16.02 -1.48
C LYS A 201 33.11 -16.42 -2.62
N LYS A 202 33.44 -15.96 -3.83
CA LYS A 202 33.07 -16.62 -5.07
C LYS A 202 34.15 -16.36 -6.10
#